data_AF-A0A834T7N9-F1
#
_entry.id   AF-A0A834T7N9-F1
#
_cell.length_a   1.000
_cell.length_b   1.000
_cell.length_c   1.000
_cell.angle_alpha   90.00
_cell.angle_beta   90.00
_cell.angle_gamma   90.00
#
_symmetry.space_group_name_H-M   'P 1'
#
loop_
_entity.id
_entity.type
_entity.pdbx_description
1 polymer ?
#
loop_
_entity_poly.entity_id
_entity_poly.type
_entity_poly.pdbx_seq_one_letter_code
_entity_poly.pdbx_strand_id
1 'polypeptide(L)'
;MASWNFHCFLLLIFTFSTCSYSNTFTVTNNCTHTIWPGTLSGSGSAMLSSTGFRLDPGQSQKLTSDPKWSGRIWGRTGCKFDGTGSGKCQTGDCGGKLECEGSGATPPASLFEITLGGYGGQDFYDVSLVDGYNLPILVVPRRVYGASACNSTGCISDLNKDCPKELQIRGNGNQGGGGVVGCRSACEAFGSEQYCCSGQFNTPTTCGPSNYSTIFKKACPRAYSYAYDDKTSTFTCRAYEYQIIFCPRHKKSSSSSNKGKDQQVASVRIDERERKEGFHEFLKGRGKDKNGPVKQIEMMNV
;
A
#
# COMPACT_ATOMS: atom_id res chain seq x y z
N MET A 1 63.65 45.92 -0.80
CA MET A 1 63.53 44.69 0.02
C MET A 1 62.24 44.84 0.83
N ALA A 2 61.13 44.27 0.35
CA ALA A 2 60.56 42.98 0.79
C ALA A 2 59.68 43.17 2.05
N SER A 3 58.49 42.62 2.22
CA SER A 3 57.67 41.70 1.43
C SER A 3 56.21 41.84 1.88
N TRP A 4 55.24 41.76 0.97
CA TRP A 4 53.82 41.65 1.32
C TRP A 4 53.52 40.18 1.64
N ASN A 5 53.13 39.88 2.87
CA ASN A 5 52.75 38.53 3.30
C ASN A 5 51.29 38.24 2.92
N PHE A 6 51.07 37.66 1.74
CA PHE A 6 49.78 37.14 1.33
C PHE A 6 49.53 35.81 2.05
N HIS A 7 48.75 35.83 3.13
CA HIS A 7 48.30 34.62 3.81
C HIS A 7 47.17 33.97 3.01
N CYS A 8 47.49 32.96 2.20
CA CYS A 8 46.50 32.07 1.60
C CYS A 8 45.80 31.27 2.72
N PHE A 9 44.59 31.67 3.09
CA PHE A 9 43.71 30.89 3.94
C PHE A 9 43.13 29.74 3.11
N LEU A 10 43.69 28.53 3.26
CA LEU A 10 43.19 27.33 2.61
C LEU A 10 41.95 26.83 3.39
N LEU A 11 40.75 27.19 2.93
CA LEU A 11 39.48 26.67 3.45
C LEU A 11 39.34 25.19 3.06
N LEU A 12 39.68 24.30 3.99
CA LEU A 12 39.48 22.85 3.86
C LEU A 12 37.99 22.54 4.06
N ILE A 13 37.23 22.51 2.96
CA ILE A 13 35.81 22.12 2.96
C ILE A 13 35.74 20.60 3.21
N PHE A 14 35.59 20.19 4.47
CA PHE A 14 35.22 18.83 4.83
C PHE A 14 33.80 18.57 4.34
N THR A 15 33.68 17.94 3.16
CA THR A 15 32.40 17.40 2.70
C THR A 15 32.08 16.17 3.56
N PHE A 16 31.27 16.36 4.60
CA PHE A 16 30.66 15.24 5.30
C PHE A 16 29.71 14.55 4.32
N SER A 17 30.17 13.46 3.70
CA SER A 17 29.31 12.56 2.94
C SER A 17 28.36 11.89 3.93
N THR A 18 27.17 12.48 4.11
CA THR A 18 26.09 11.82 4.83
C THR A 18 25.65 10.62 4.01
N CYS A 19 25.80 9.41 4.57
CA CYS A 19 25.25 8.20 3.98
C CYS A 19 23.72 8.27 4.14
N SER A 20 23.03 8.76 3.11
CA SER A 20 21.57 8.75 3.07
C SER A 20 21.09 7.32 2.83
N TYR A 21 20.52 6.71 3.87
CA TYR A 21 19.82 5.42 3.72
C TYR A 21 18.52 5.67 2.94
N SER A 22 18.29 4.94 1.86
CA SER A 22 17.04 5.01 1.10
C SER A 22 16.39 3.63 1.08
N ASN A 23 15.06 3.62 1.19
CA ASN A 23 14.28 2.41 1.02
C ASN A 23 13.84 2.30 -0.44
N THR A 24 13.82 1.08 -0.97
CA THR A 24 13.46 0.83 -2.37
C THR A 24 12.14 0.07 -2.49
N PHE A 25 11.21 0.62 -3.26
CA PHE A 25 9.99 -0.05 -3.67
C PHE A 25 10.16 -0.53 -5.11
N THR A 26 10.05 -1.84 -5.35
CA THR A 26 10.05 -2.40 -6.71
C THR A 26 8.63 -2.79 -7.07
N VAL A 27 8.01 -2.03 -7.97
CA VAL A 27 6.66 -2.26 -8.44
C VAL A 27 6.71 -3.09 -9.72
N THR A 28 6.01 -4.23 -9.74
CA THR A 28 6.05 -5.21 -10.85
C THR A 28 4.65 -5.51 -11.34
N ASN A 29 4.48 -5.48 -12.67
CA ASN A 29 3.26 -5.90 -13.33
C ASN A 29 3.40 -7.36 -13.82
N ASN A 30 2.79 -8.32 -13.11
CA ASN A 30 2.64 -9.69 -13.61
C ASN A 30 1.26 -9.95 -14.24
N CYS A 31 0.43 -8.93 -14.38
CA CYS A 31 -0.86 -9.04 -15.07
C CYS A 31 -0.63 -9.28 -16.57
N THR A 32 -1.64 -9.81 -17.24
CA THR A 32 -1.62 -10.01 -18.70
C THR A 32 -1.94 -8.73 -19.49
N HIS A 33 -2.19 -7.63 -18.80
CA HIS A 33 -2.53 -6.32 -19.36
C HIS A 33 -1.69 -5.22 -18.72
N THR A 34 -1.59 -4.09 -19.41
CA THR A 34 -0.92 -2.88 -18.90
C THR A 34 -1.66 -2.35 -17.68
N ILE A 35 -0.89 -1.97 -16.66
CA ILE A 35 -1.39 -1.24 -15.49
C ILE A 35 -0.67 0.10 -15.37
N TRP A 36 -1.26 1.02 -14.63
CA TRP A 36 -0.64 2.30 -14.32
C TRP A 36 -0.54 2.47 -12.82
N PRO A 37 0.58 2.12 -12.18
CA PRO A 37 0.71 2.33 -10.75
C PRO A 37 0.59 3.83 -10.41
N GLY A 38 0.09 4.11 -9.21
CA GLY A 38 0.02 5.44 -8.62
C GLY A 38 0.62 5.41 -7.22
N THR A 39 1.15 6.54 -6.76
CA THR A 39 1.68 6.68 -5.40
C THR A 39 1.21 7.97 -4.75
N LEU A 40 0.92 7.89 -3.45
CA LEU A 40 0.55 9.02 -2.62
C LEU A 40 1.46 9.03 -1.39
N SER A 41 2.21 10.12 -1.20
CA SER A 41 2.95 10.34 0.04
C SER A 41 2.01 10.86 1.13
N GLY A 42 2.18 10.34 2.34
CA GLY A 42 1.50 10.81 3.54
C GLY A 42 2.00 12.18 3.99
N SER A 43 1.34 12.75 5.00
CA SER A 43 1.69 14.08 5.51
C SER A 43 3.14 14.10 6.02
N GLY A 44 3.92 15.09 5.60
CA GLY A 44 5.33 15.24 5.99
C GLY A 44 6.31 14.34 5.22
N SER A 45 5.85 13.50 4.30
CA SER A 45 6.72 12.71 3.41
C SER A 45 6.89 13.38 2.06
N ALA A 46 8.10 13.38 1.51
CA ALA A 46 8.36 13.82 0.14
C ALA A 46 7.68 12.90 -0.88
N MET A 47 7.34 13.44 -2.06
CA MET A 47 6.87 12.63 -3.19
C MET A 47 7.99 11.67 -3.63
N LEU A 48 7.61 10.46 -4.02
CA LEU A 48 8.56 9.53 -4.66
C LEU A 48 8.99 10.07 -6.03
N SER A 49 10.00 9.44 -6.63
CA SER A 49 10.57 9.84 -7.93
C SER A 49 9.56 9.86 -9.09
N SER A 50 8.43 9.16 -8.95
CA SER A 50 7.25 9.28 -9.80
C SER A 50 6.01 8.97 -8.97
N THR A 51 4.92 9.67 -9.25
CA THR A 51 3.61 9.49 -8.62
C THR A 51 2.59 8.77 -9.50
N GLY A 52 2.93 8.52 -10.75
CA GLY A 52 2.19 7.60 -11.59
C GLY A 52 2.86 7.34 -12.93
N PHE A 53 2.89 6.07 -13.31
CA PHE A 53 3.66 5.59 -14.45
C PHE A 53 2.97 4.41 -15.13
N ARG A 54 3.39 4.08 -16.35
CA ARG A 54 2.86 2.96 -17.14
C ARG A 54 3.76 1.73 -16.96
N LEU A 55 3.17 0.57 -16.67
CA LEU A 55 3.87 -0.71 -16.68
C LEU A 55 3.17 -1.71 -17.60
N ASP A 56 3.85 -2.15 -18.66
CA ASP A 56 3.43 -3.28 -19.47
C ASP A 56 3.60 -4.62 -18.76
N PRO A 57 2.91 -5.68 -19.24
CA PRO A 57 3.11 -7.03 -18.72
C PRO A 57 4.59 -7.42 -18.62
N GLY A 58 5.00 -7.86 -17.44
CA GLY A 58 6.37 -8.29 -17.15
C GLY A 58 7.34 -7.15 -16.81
N GLN A 59 6.93 -5.89 -16.88
CA GLN A 59 7.78 -4.75 -16.52
C GLN A 59 7.80 -4.51 -15.01
N SER A 60 8.91 -3.92 -14.55
CA SER A 60 9.08 -3.44 -13.18
C SER A 60 9.68 -2.05 -13.17
N GLN A 61 9.33 -1.25 -12.16
CA GLN A 61 9.94 0.05 -11.89
C GLN A 61 10.35 0.15 -10.43
N LYS A 62 11.52 0.73 -10.19
CA LYS A 62 12.03 1.02 -8.84
C LYS A 62 11.70 2.46 -8.47
N LEU A 63 11.22 2.64 -7.25
CA LEU A 63 11.03 3.93 -6.60
C LEU A 63 11.89 3.94 -5.35
N THR A 64 12.51 5.07 -5.06
CA THR A 64 13.32 5.29 -3.86
C THR A 64 12.64 6.32 -2.98
N SER A 65 12.67 6.10 -1.68
CA SER A 65 12.15 7.06 -0.71
C SER A 65 13.22 7.55 0.25
N ASP A 66 12.94 8.68 0.87
CA ASP A 66 13.65 9.12 2.06
C ASP A 66 13.40 8.15 3.22
N PRO A 67 14.29 8.13 4.24
CA PRO A 67 13.99 7.49 5.52
C PRO A 67 12.65 7.99 6.07
N LYS A 68 11.95 7.10 6.77
CA LYS A 68 10.68 7.42 7.43
C LYS A 68 9.53 7.82 6.49
N TRP A 69 9.66 7.52 5.19
CA TRP A 69 8.57 7.74 4.26
C TRP A 69 7.31 6.97 4.68
N SER A 70 6.17 7.64 4.58
CA SER A 70 4.85 7.07 4.78
C SER A 70 4.01 7.34 3.54
N GLY A 71 3.19 6.40 3.12
CA GLY A 71 2.33 6.59 1.96
C GLY A 71 1.65 5.33 1.46
N ARG A 72 1.10 5.43 0.26
CA ARG A 72 0.31 4.38 -0.39
C ARG A 72 0.74 4.17 -1.84
N ILE A 73 0.68 2.92 -2.31
CA ILE A 73 0.93 2.53 -3.70
C ILE A 73 -0.23 1.64 -4.17
N TRP A 74 -0.75 1.90 -5.37
CA TRP A 74 -1.84 1.11 -5.97
C TRP A 74 -1.65 0.95 -7.47
N GLY A 75 -2.47 0.10 -8.09
CA GLY A 75 -2.48 -0.13 -9.54
C GLY A 75 -3.77 0.38 -10.17
N ARG A 76 -3.68 1.09 -11.30
CA ARG A 76 -4.83 1.54 -12.10
C ARG A 76 -5.01 0.67 -13.34
N THR A 77 -6.25 0.48 -13.77
CA THR A 77 -6.59 -0.34 -14.95
C THR A 77 -7.49 0.40 -15.93
N GLY A 78 -7.46 -0.03 -17.20
CA GLY A 78 -8.31 0.52 -18.26
C GLY A 78 -8.06 2.01 -18.53
N CYS A 79 -6.81 2.45 -18.40
CA CYS A 79 -6.45 3.86 -18.54
C CYS A 79 -6.26 4.27 -20.00
N LYS A 80 -6.67 5.49 -20.31
CA LYS A 80 -6.34 6.18 -21.55
C LYS A 80 -5.91 7.60 -21.22
N PHE A 81 -4.67 7.93 -21.56
CA PHE A 81 -4.08 9.26 -21.40
C PHE A 81 -3.70 9.81 -22.78
N ASP A 82 -3.79 11.12 -22.94
CA ASP A 82 -3.27 11.86 -24.08
C ASP A 82 -1.76 12.15 -23.93
N GLY A 83 -1.19 12.86 -24.91
CA GLY A 83 0.25 13.20 -24.91
C GLY A 83 0.67 14.13 -23.78
N THR A 84 -0.27 14.78 -23.08
CA THR A 84 0.01 15.61 -21.90
C THR A 84 -0.12 14.84 -20.58
N GLY A 85 -0.50 13.56 -20.64
CA GLY A 85 -0.77 12.76 -19.45
C GLY A 85 -2.16 12.99 -18.85
N SER A 86 -3.06 13.70 -19.53
CA SER A 86 -4.44 13.89 -19.10
C SER A 86 -5.34 12.77 -19.65
N GLY A 87 -6.32 12.31 -18.89
CA GLY A 87 -7.09 11.12 -19.26
C GLY A 87 -8.02 10.59 -18.18
N LYS A 88 -8.24 9.27 -18.19
CA LYS A 88 -9.05 8.58 -17.19
C LYS A 88 -8.73 7.09 -17.13
N CYS A 89 -8.80 6.52 -15.93
CA CYS A 89 -8.78 5.08 -15.67
C CYS A 89 -10.17 4.54 -15.29
N GLN A 90 -10.39 3.24 -15.55
CA GLN A 90 -11.62 2.55 -15.14
C GLN A 90 -11.64 2.27 -13.63
N THR A 91 -10.49 1.92 -13.05
CA THR A 91 -10.33 1.71 -11.61
C THR A 91 -9.07 2.40 -11.08
N GLY A 92 -9.11 2.85 -9.82
CA GLY A 92 -7.99 3.49 -9.14
C GLY A 92 -7.58 4.86 -9.68
N ASP A 93 -8.39 5.50 -10.52
CA ASP A 93 -8.07 6.79 -11.14
C ASP A 93 -7.71 7.86 -10.08
N CYS A 94 -6.76 8.75 -10.38
CA CYS A 94 -6.29 9.77 -9.43
C CYS A 94 -6.55 11.19 -9.92
N GLY A 95 -7.76 11.43 -10.46
CA GLY A 95 -8.17 12.75 -10.95
C GLY A 95 -7.86 12.97 -12.42
N GLY A 96 -7.82 11.89 -13.21
CA GLY A 96 -7.63 11.95 -14.66
C GLY A 96 -6.22 12.32 -15.11
N LYS A 97 -5.20 12.03 -14.30
CA LYS A 97 -3.79 12.33 -14.61
C LYS A 97 -2.93 11.07 -14.60
N LEU A 98 -1.93 11.02 -15.46
CA LEU A 98 -0.93 9.95 -15.49
C LEU A 98 -0.09 9.99 -14.21
N GLU A 99 0.50 11.13 -13.90
CA GLU A 99 1.16 11.43 -12.62
C GLU A 99 0.08 11.88 -11.61
N CYS A 100 -0.01 11.23 -10.46
CA CYS A 100 -1.10 11.49 -9.52
C CYS A 100 -0.91 12.78 -8.70
N GLU A 101 0.29 13.33 -8.63
CA GLU A 101 0.56 14.68 -8.09
C GLU A 101 -0.06 14.93 -6.69
N GLY A 102 0.01 13.92 -5.80
CA GLY A 102 -0.56 14.01 -4.46
C GLY A 102 -2.06 13.75 -4.37
N SER A 103 -2.70 13.33 -5.46
CA SER A 103 -4.08 12.82 -5.45
C SER A 103 -4.10 11.32 -5.16
N GLY A 104 -4.97 10.89 -4.25
CA GLY A 104 -5.21 9.48 -3.96
C GLY A 104 -5.99 8.75 -5.05
N ALA A 105 -6.08 7.42 -4.90
CA ALA A 105 -6.91 6.58 -5.75
C ALA A 105 -8.40 6.89 -5.53
N THR A 106 -9.16 6.99 -6.61
CA THR A 106 -10.62 6.90 -6.58
C THR A 106 -10.99 5.42 -6.40
N PRO A 107 -11.68 5.05 -5.31
CA PRO A 107 -12.13 3.68 -5.10
C PRO A 107 -13.01 3.13 -6.24
N PRO A 108 -13.02 1.80 -6.49
CA PRO A 108 -12.28 0.80 -5.73
C PRO A 108 -10.81 0.66 -6.14
N ALA A 109 -9.94 0.44 -5.15
CA ALA A 109 -8.53 0.15 -5.38
C ALA A 109 -7.93 -0.70 -4.25
N SER A 110 -7.18 -1.74 -4.62
CA SER A 110 -6.33 -2.45 -3.66
C SER A 110 -5.09 -1.62 -3.36
N LEU A 111 -4.85 -1.33 -2.08
CA LEU A 111 -3.79 -0.42 -1.65
C LEU A 111 -2.69 -1.20 -0.93
N PHE A 112 -1.43 -0.87 -1.22
CA PHE A 112 -0.33 -1.13 -0.31
C PHE A 112 -0.08 0.13 0.52
N GLU A 113 -0.15 0.03 1.84
CA GLU A 113 0.12 1.11 2.78
C GLU A 113 1.38 0.80 3.58
N ILE A 114 2.21 1.82 3.84
CA ILE A 114 3.41 1.67 4.66
C ILE A 114 3.79 2.97 5.37
N THR A 115 4.33 2.83 6.56
CA THR A 115 5.09 3.84 7.30
C THR A 115 6.44 3.24 7.68
N LEU A 116 7.52 3.80 7.15
CA LEU A 116 8.88 3.35 7.45
C LEU A 116 9.36 3.94 8.78
N GLY A 117 10.14 3.17 9.54
CA GLY A 117 10.84 3.66 10.73
C GLY A 117 9.95 4.39 11.75
N GLY A 118 8.72 3.91 11.95
CA GLY A 118 7.77 4.40 12.94
C GLY A 118 8.20 3.98 14.36
N TYR A 119 7.23 3.62 15.21
CA TYR A 119 7.49 3.24 16.60
C TYR A 119 8.59 2.17 16.73
N GLY A 120 9.56 2.44 17.60
CA GLY A 120 10.73 1.56 17.80
C GLY A 120 11.66 1.44 16.59
N GLY A 121 11.52 2.30 15.58
CA GLY A 121 12.28 2.23 14.33
C GLY A 121 11.84 1.11 13.39
N GLN A 122 10.66 0.54 13.60
CA GLN A 122 10.08 -0.51 12.78
C GLN A 122 9.22 0.05 11.65
N ASP A 123 9.14 -0.66 10.53
CA ASP A 123 8.18 -0.34 9.48
C ASP A 123 6.84 -1.01 9.78
N PHE A 124 5.75 -0.30 9.51
CA PHE A 124 4.37 -0.77 9.61
C PHE A 124 3.80 -0.81 8.20
N TYR A 125 3.32 -1.97 7.77
CA TYR A 125 2.85 -2.13 6.40
C TYR A 125 1.71 -3.13 6.29
N ASP A 126 0.88 -2.92 5.27
CA ASP A 126 -0.26 -3.77 4.97
C ASP A 126 -0.72 -3.62 3.52
N VAL A 127 -1.49 -4.60 3.07
CA VAL A 127 -2.39 -4.43 1.94
C VAL A 127 -3.79 -4.22 2.49
N SER A 128 -4.46 -3.19 1.97
CA SER A 128 -5.78 -2.77 2.41
C SER A 128 -6.80 -2.84 1.28
N LEU A 129 -7.95 -3.42 1.62
CA LEU A 129 -9.15 -3.48 0.79
C LEU A 129 -10.30 -2.67 1.39
N VAL A 130 -10.00 -1.79 2.36
CA VAL A 130 -10.97 -0.85 2.96
C VAL A 130 -11.60 0.02 1.87
N ASP A 131 -10.80 0.42 0.89
CA ASP A 131 -11.21 1.18 -0.30
C ASP A 131 -11.60 0.25 -1.47
N GLY A 132 -11.90 -1.02 -1.20
CA GLY A 132 -12.30 -2.01 -2.20
C GLY A 132 -11.13 -2.73 -2.87
N TYR A 133 -11.43 -3.38 -3.98
CA TYR A 133 -10.50 -4.24 -4.71
C TYR A 133 -10.59 -3.96 -6.21
N ASN A 134 -9.45 -4.00 -6.91
CA ASN A 134 -9.42 -3.97 -8.38
C ASN A 134 -8.41 -4.95 -8.97
N LEU A 135 -7.23 -5.09 -8.35
CA LEU A 135 -6.16 -5.97 -8.80
C LEU A 135 -5.63 -6.83 -7.65
N PRO A 136 -5.24 -8.09 -7.91
CA PRO A 136 -4.49 -8.85 -6.93
C PRO A 136 -3.14 -8.19 -6.69
N ILE A 137 -2.72 -8.14 -5.42
CA ILE A 137 -1.47 -7.51 -4.99
C ILE A 137 -0.78 -8.36 -3.92
N LEU A 138 0.52 -8.54 -4.05
CA LEU A 138 1.37 -9.19 -3.05
C LEU A 138 2.57 -8.29 -2.76
N VAL A 139 2.83 -8.06 -1.48
CA VAL A 139 3.99 -7.30 -1.02
C VAL A 139 4.90 -8.18 -0.19
N VAL A 140 6.17 -8.23 -0.58
CA VAL A 140 7.19 -9.03 0.08
C VAL A 140 8.36 -8.14 0.49
N PRO A 141 8.59 -7.95 1.80
CA PRO A 141 9.79 -7.28 2.29
C PRO A 141 11.03 -8.11 1.96
N ARG A 142 12.12 -7.43 1.58
CA ARG A 142 13.41 -7.98 1.18
C ARG A 142 14.53 -7.21 1.87
N ARG A 143 15.70 -7.84 1.99
CA ARG A 143 16.85 -7.31 2.73
C ARG A 143 16.40 -6.84 4.12
N VAL A 144 15.95 -7.80 4.91
CA VAL A 144 15.34 -7.56 6.22
C VAL A 144 16.42 -7.33 7.28
N TYR A 145 16.12 -6.48 8.27
CA TYR A 145 17.00 -6.27 9.41
C TYR A 145 16.79 -7.40 10.44
N GLY A 146 17.88 -7.96 10.97
CA GLY A 146 17.85 -9.06 11.94
C GLY A 146 17.77 -10.46 11.32
N ALA A 147 17.66 -11.48 12.17
CA ALA A 147 17.73 -12.89 11.76
C ALA A 147 16.40 -13.49 11.27
N SER A 148 15.27 -12.87 11.60
CA SER A 148 13.93 -13.37 11.25
C SER A 148 13.39 -12.74 9.97
N ALA A 149 12.81 -13.56 9.10
CA ALA A 149 12.13 -13.08 7.89
C ALA A 149 10.88 -12.25 8.24
N CYS A 150 10.65 -11.17 7.48
CA CYS A 150 9.40 -10.42 7.54
C CYS A 150 8.26 -11.17 6.85
N ASN A 151 7.05 -11.01 7.38
CA ASN A 151 5.85 -11.54 6.75
C ASN A 151 5.50 -10.78 5.46
N SER A 152 4.99 -11.48 4.44
CA SER A 152 4.36 -10.84 3.29
C SER A 152 2.93 -10.38 3.61
N THR A 153 2.43 -9.39 2.90
CA THR A 153 1.02 -8.97 2.98
C THR A 153 0.41 -8.97 1.58
N GLY A 154 -0.91 -9.16 1.45
CA GLY A 154 -1.52 -9.17 0.13
C GLY A 154 -2.85 -9.88 0.00
N CYS A 155 -3.39 -9.71 -1.20
CA CYS A 155 -4.60 -10.32 -1.70
C CYS A 155 -4.29 -10.94 -3.06
N ILE A 156 -4.00 -12.24 -3.09
CA ILE A 156 -3.60 -12.95 -4.33
C ILE A 156 -4.78 -13.57 -5.07
N SER A 157 -5.93 -13.65 -4.41
CA SER A 157 -7.18 -14.17 -4.96
C SER A 157 -7.80 -13.14 -5.90
N ASP A 158 -8.45 -13.60 -6.98
CA ASP A 158 -9.19 -12.71 -7.87
C ASP A 158 -10.59 -12.42 -7.33
N LEU A 159 -10.68 -11.43 -6.43
CA LEU A 159 -11.93 -11.02 -5.79
C LEU A 159 -13.00 -10.53 -6.77
N ASN A 160 -12.65 -10.14 -7.99
CA ASN A 160 -13.64 -9.72 -8.99
C ASN A 160 -14.56 -10.87 -9.40
N LYS A 161 -14.11 -12.13 -9.30
CA LYS A 161 -14.91 -13.32 -9.65
C LYS A 161 -16.02 -13.60 -8.64
N ASP A 162 -15.75 -13.31 -7.37
CA ASP A 162 -16.66 -13.60 -6.25
C ASP A 162 -17.30 -12.32 -5.69
N CYS A 163 -17.15 -11.19 -6.40
CA CYS A 163 -17.67 -9.90 -5.97
C CYS A 163 -19.21 -9.91 -5.94
N PRO A 164 -19.86 -9.61 -4.80
CA PRO A 164 -21.30 -9.46 -4.70
C PRO A 164 -21.85 -8.46 -5.72
N LYS A 165 -23.01 -8.76 -6.32
CA LYS A 165 -23.54 -8.00 -7.48
C LYS A 165 -23.65 -6.51 -7.20
N GLU A 166 -24.10 -6.16 -6.01
CA GLU A 166 -24.27 -4.81 -5.48
C GLU A 166 -22.95 -4.04 -5.26
N LEU A 167 -21.80 -4.73 -5.29
CA LEU A 167 -20.46 -4.15 -5.16
C LEU A 167 -19.69 -4.12 -6.50
N GLN A 168 -20.22 -4.68 -7.57
CA GLN A 168 -19.50 -4.84 -8.84
C GLN A 168 -19.32 -3.51 -9.59
N ILE A 169 -18.08 -3.21 -9.99
CA ILE A 169 -17.79 -2.28 -11.09
C ILE A 169 -17.63 -3.11 -12.36
N ARG A 170 -18.41 -2.81 -13.39
CA ARG A 170 -18.35 -3.51 -14.69
C ARG A 170 -17.54 -2.73 -15.72
N GLY A 171 -16.75 -3.46 -16.50
CA GLY A 171 -15.99 -2.88 -17.60
C GLY A 171 -16.88 -2.46 -18.78
N ASN A 172 -16.45 -1.44 -19.52
CA ASN A 172 -17.13 -1.02 -20.75
C ASN A 172 -16.88 -2.06 -21.85
N GLY A 173 -17.94 -2.70 -22.35
CA GLY A 173 -17.94 -3.93 -23.16
C GLY A 173 -17.32 -3.88 -24.57
N ASN A 174 -16.38 -2.98 -24.87
CA ASN A 174 -15.80 -2.83 -26.21
C ASN A 174 -14.63 -3.78 -26.51
N GLN A 175 -14.24 -4.65 -25.58
CA GLN A 175 -13.23 -5.70 -25.79
C GLN A 175 -13.68 -7.04 -25.20
N GLY A 176 -14.81 -7.57 -25.68
CA GLY A 176 -15.16 -8.99 -25.49
C GLY A 176 -15.36 -9.42 -24.04
N GLY A 177 -16.49 -9.00 -23.45
CA GLY A 177 -17.01 -9.51 -22.18
C GLY A 177 -17.01 -8.45 -21.09
N GLY A 178 -18.18 -7.85 -20.83
CA GLY A 178 -18.41 -6.90 -19.72
C GLY A 178 -18.30 -7.55 -18.35
N GLY A 179 -17.10 -7.97 -17.98
CA GLY A 179 -16.76 -8.57 -16.70
C GLY A 179 -16.63 -7.53 -15.58
N VAL A 180 -16.58 -8.03 -14.35
CA VAL A 180 -16.30 -7.23 -13.16
C VAL A 180 -14.82 -6.82 -13.20
N VAL A 181 -14.55 -5.51 -13.20
CA VAL A 181 -13.20 -4.93 -13.23
C VAL A 181 -12.74 -4.39 -11.88
N GLY A 182 -13.67 -4.29 -10.93
CA GLY A 182 -13.40 -3.91 -9.55
C GLY A 182 -14.57 -4.30 -8.64
N CYS A 183 -14.29 -4.40 -7.35
CA CYS A 183 -15.24 -4.70 -6.30
C CYS A 183 -15.19 -3.60 -5.24
N ARG A 184 -16.27 -2.85 -5.10
CA ARG A 184 -16.44 -1.82 -4.08
C ARG A 184 -16.38 -2.45 -2.69
N SER A 185 -15.83 -1.73 -1.70
CA SER A 185 -16.10 -2.08 -0.31
C SER A 185 -17.54 -1.68 0.04
N ALA A 186 -18.06 -2.20 1.16
CA ALA A 186 -19.38 -1.80 1.64
C ALA A 186 -19.43 -0.32 2.03
N CYS A 187 -18.33 0.26 2.52
CA CYS A 187 -18.28 1.69 2.82
C CYS A 187 -18.44 2.51 1.55
N GLU A 188 -17.69 2.19 0.49
CA GLU A 188 -17.81 2.90 -0.78
C GLU A 188 -19.21 2.75 -1.36
N ALA A 189 -19.79 1.54 -1.32
CA ALA A 189 -21.04 1.27 -2.00
C ALA A 189 -22.27 1.87 -1.30
N PHE A 190 -22.25 1.93 0.03
CA PHE A 190 -23.44 2.28 0.82
C PHE A 190 -23.27 3.53 1.68
N GLY A 191 -22.03 3.96 1.97
CA GLY A 191 -21.74 5.16 2.77
C GLY A 191 -22.27 5.13 4.22
N SER A 192 -22.74 3.99 4.72
CA SER A 192 -23.31 3.91 6.06
C SER A 192 -22.21 3.97 7.12
N GLU A 193 -22.52 4.59 8.27
CA GLU A 193 -21.57 4.73 9.37
C GLU A 193 -21.01 3.39 9.84
N GLN A 194 -21.84 2.34 9.85
CA GLN A 194 -21.43 1.00 10.24
C GLN A 194 -20.40 0.38 9.28
N TYR A 195 -20.51 0.63 7.97
CA TYR A 195 -19.53 0.10 7.02
C TYR A 195 -18.28 0.97 6.92
N CYS A 196 -18.42 2.28 7.13
CA CYS A 196 -17.31 3.24 7.10
C CYS A 196 -16.62 3.41 8.46
N CYS A 197 -17.09 2.73 9.50
CA CYS A 197 -16.64 2.89 10.88
C CYS A 197 -16.58 4.37 11.31
N SER A 198 -17.64 5.13 11.05
CA SER A 198 -17.72 6.56 11.38
C SER A 198 -18.83 6.85 12.39
N GLY A 199 -18.95 8.10 12.84
CA GLY A 199 -20.02 8.48 13.78
C GLY A 199 -19.96 7.65 15.05
N GLN A 200 -21.06 6.96 15.40
CA GLN A 200 -21.12 6.07 16.56
C GLN A 200 -20.31 4.76 16.40
N PHE A 201 -19.90 4.43 15.17
CA PHE A 201 -19.10 3.25 14.82
C PHE A 201 -17.60 3.59 14.70
N ASN A 202 -17.13 4.70 15.29
CA ASN A 202 -15.75 5.14 15.15
C ASN A 202 -14.77 4.53 16.17
N THR A 203 -15.05 3.32 16.65
CA THR A 203 -14.13 2.58 17.52
C THR A 203 -14.08 1.10 17.12
N PRO A 204 -12.97 0.38 17.42
CA PRO A 204 -12.90 -1.06 17.18
C PRO A 204 -13.97 -1.87 17.94
N THR A 205 -14.49 -1.34 19.06
CA THR A 205 -15.53 -2.01 19.84
C THR A 205 -16.93 -1.78 19.26
N THR A 206 -17.17 -0.62 18.63
CA THR A 206 -18.46 -0.30 18.03
C THR A 206 -18.56 -0.70 16.55
N CYS A 207 -17.45 -0.77 15.81
CA CYS A 207 -17.44 -1.23 14.40
C CYS A 207 -16.78 -2.60 14.25
N GLY A 208 -17.63 -3.62 14.16
CA GLY A 208 -17.23 -5.00 13.90
C GLY A 208 -17.23 -5.37 12.41
N PRO A 209 -16.75 -6.58 12.08
CA PRO A 209 -16.81 -7.10 10.71
C PRO A 209 -18.27 -7.24 10.23
N SER A 210 -18.52 -6.85 8.99
CA SER A 210 -19.78 -7.05 8.28
C SER A 210 -19.76 -8.29 7.39
N ASN A 211 -20.94 -8.69 6.88
CA ASN A 211 -21.07 -9.74 5.86
C ASN A 211 -20.17 -9.46 4.64
N TYR A 212 -20.08 -8.21 4.20
CA TYR A 212 -19.23 -7.82 3.07
C TYR A 212 -17.74 -7.89 3.41
N SER A 213 -17.32 -7.32 4.54
CA SER A 213 -15.90 -7.38 4.94
C SER A 213 -15.43 -8.83 5.15
N THR A 214 -16.33 -9.73 5.56
CA THR A 214 -16.03 -11.16 5.74
C THR A 214 -15.76 -11.85 4.40
N ILE A 215 -16.43 -11.45 3.31
CA ILE A 215 -16.16 -11.97 1.95
C ILE A 215 -14.73 -11.61 1.53
N PHE A 216 -14.35 -10.34 1.71
CA PHE A 216 -13.01 -9.84 1.40
C PHE A 216 -11.96 -10.56 2.26
N LYS A 217 -12.23 -10.72 3.57
CA LYS A 217 -11.31 -11.39 4.49
C LYS A 217 -11.10 -12.85 4.16
N LYS A 218 -12.17 -13.56 3.80
CA LYS A 218 -12.11 -14.97 3.41
C LYS A 218 -11.25 -15.17 2.17
N ALA A 219 -11.39 -14.30 1.18
CA ALA A 219 -10.57 -14.36 -0.03
C ALA A 219 -9.12 -13.97 0.23
N CYS A 220 -8.90 -13.00 1.12
CA CYS A 220 -7.60 -12.38 1.37
C CYS A 220 -7.29 -12.24 2.87
N PRO A 221 -6.93 -13.34 3.57
CA PRO A 221 -6.76 -13.35 5.02
C PRO A 221 -5.61 -12.47 5.55
N ARG A 222 -4.67 -12.10 4.67
CA ARG A 222 -3.48 -11.28 4.99
C ARG A 222 -3.63 -9.82 4.56
N ALA A 223 -4.85 -9.38 4.23
CA ALA A 223 -5.16 -8.00 3.90
C ALA A 223 -6.24 -7.46 4.86
N TYR A 224 -6.26 -6.14 5.05
CA TYR A 224 -7.34 -5.44 5.75
C TYR A 224 -8.62 -5.55 4.93
N SER A 225 -9.70 -6.02 5.55
CA SER A 225 -11.02 -6.09 4.91
C SER A 225 -12.00 -4.99 5.33
N TYR A 226 -11.71 -4.28 6.42
CA TYR A 226 -12.44 -3.11 6.93
C TYR A 226 -11.53 -2.31 7.88
N ALA A 227 -11.96 -1.13 8.34
CA ALA A 227 -11.08 -0.15 8.99
C ALA A 227 -10.38 -0.64 10.27
N TYR A 228 -10.97 -1.58 11.03
CA TYR A 228 -10.41 -2.08 12.30
C TYR A 228 -9.98 -3.55 12.26
N ASP A 229 -9.63 -4.07 11.09
CA ASP A 229 -9.16 -5.45 10.90
C ASP A 229 -7.68 -5.65 11.30
N ASP A 230 -7.27 -5.19 12.49
CA ASP A 230 -5.85 -5.05 12.81
C ASP A 230 -5.17 -6.40 13.11
N LYS A 231 -5.89 -7.33 13.75
CA LYS A 231 -5.30 -8.52 14.40
C LYS A 231 -4.52 -9.42 13.45
N THR A 232 -4.84 -9.40 12.15
CA THR A 232 -4.25 -10.30 11.15
C THR A 232 -3.73 -9.56 9.91
N SER A 233 -3.78 -8.22 9.90
CA SER A 233 -3.63 -7.45 8.67
C SER A 233 -2.53 -6.40 8.73
N THR A 234 -2.13 -5.92 9.92
CA THR A 234 -0.91 -5.13 10.07
C THR A 234 0.29 -6.02 10.33
N PHE A 235 1.36 -5.74 9.59
CA PHE A 235 2.64 -6.38 9.76
C PHE A 235 3.67 -5.33 10.18
N THR A 236 4.51 -5.72 11.12
CA THR A 236 5.60 -4.87 11.62
C THR A 236 6.92 -5.58 11.37
N CYS A 237 7.81 -4.93 10.63
CA CYS A 237 9.15 -5.44 10.36
C CYS A 237 10.04 -4.30 9.86
N ARG A 238 11.36 -4.48 9.83
CA ARG A 238 12.27 -3.50 9.23
C ARG A 238 12.94 -4.09 8.01
N ALA A 239 12.79 -3.45 6.86
CA ALA A 239 13.36 -3.92 5.59
C ALA A 239 13.87 -2.76 4.73
N TYR A 240 14.91 -3.00 3.95
CA TYR A 240 15.45 -1.99 3.01
C TYR A 240 14.72 -1.99 1.66
N GLU A 241 14.06 -3.09 1.32
CA GLU A 241 13.42 -3.28 0.03
C GLU A 241 12.01 -3.87 0.19
N TYR A 242 11.07 -3.39 -0.62
CA TYR A 242 9.71 -3.92 -0.69
C TYR A 242 9.40 -4.26 -2.15
N GLN A 243 9.04 -5.52 -2.40
CA GLN A 243 8.61 -5.99 -3.72
C GLN A 243 7.09 -5.94 -3.78
N ILE A 244 6.52 -5.05 -4.59
CA ILE A 244 5.09 -4.89 -4.83
C ILE A 244 4.75 -5.55 -6.17
N ILE A 245 3.99 -6.63 -6.12
CA ILE A 245 3.72 -7.48 -7.29
C ILE A 245 2.21 -7.49 -7.55
N PHE A 246 1.80 -6.87 -8.65
CA PHE A 246 0.43 -6.96 -9.16
C PHE A 246 0.23 -8.25 -9.94
N CYS A 247 -0.93 -8.90 -9.75
CA CYS A 247 -1.25 -10.22 -10.31
C CYS A 247 -0.14 -11.26 -10.06
N PRO A 248 0.25 -11.53 -8.80
CA PRO A 248 1.31 -12.47 -8.50
C PRO A 248 0.95 -13.85 -9.05
N ARG A 249 1.90 -14.48 -9.75
CA ARG A 249 1.70 -15.83 -10.26
C ARG A 249 1.56 -16.79 -9.08
N HIS A 250 0.51 -17.59 -9.06
CA HIS A 250 0.48 -18.76 -8.18
C HIS A 250 1.68 -19.64 -8.54
N LYS A 251 2.62 -19.82 -7.62
CA LYS A 251 3.57 -20.93 -7.76
C LYS A 251 2.73 -22.20 -7.71
N LYS A 252 2.54 -22.86 -8.85
CA LYS A 252 2.23 -24.30 -8.82
C LYS A 252 3.36 -24.91 -8.00
N SER A 253 3.05 -25.45 -6.82
CA SER A 253 4.07 -26.22 -6.10
C SER A 253 4.50 -27.32 -7.05
N SER A 254 5.75 -27.27 -7.51
CA SER A 254 6.39 -28.44 -8.09
C SER A 254 6.33 -29.50 -6.99
N SER A 255 5.45 -30.49 -7.15
CA SER A 255 5.38 -31.67 -6.31
C SER A 255 6.62 -32.51 -6.58
N SER A 256 7.74 -32.10 -6.01
CA SER A 256 8.83 -33.02 -5.68
C SER A 256 8.50 -33.60 -4.31
N SER A 257 7.98 -34.81 -4.33
CA SER A 257 7.82 -35.66 -3.16
C SER A 257 9.11 -35.66 -2.33
N ASN A 258 9.06 -35.07 -1.14
CA ASN A 258 9.85 -35.57 -0.02
C ASN A 258 9.10 -35.34 1.29
N LYS A 259 8.83 -36.47 1.96
CA LYS A 259 8.11 -36.56 3.23
C LYS A 259 8.86 -35.81 4.33
N GLY A 260 8.09 -35.06 5.11
CA GLY A 260 8.32 -34.84 6.54
C GLY A 260 9.36 -33.78 6.92
N LYS A 261 8.88 -32.64 7.41
CA LYS A 261 8.92 -32.28 8.84
C LYS A 261 8.15 -30.98 9.04
N ASP A 262 7.19 -31.06 9.96
CA ASP A 262 6.39 -29.96 10.46
C ASP A 262 7.31 -28.92 11.12
N GLN A 263 7.20 -27.65 10.74
CA GLN A 263 7.87 -26.58 11.46
C GLN A 263 6.90 -25.44 11.70
N GLN A 264 6.25 -25.56 12.85
CA GLN A 264 5.42 -24.56 13.50
C GLN A 264 6.24 -23.28 13.68
N VAL A 265 5.84 -22.19 13.00
CA VAL A 265 6.50 -20.88 13.17
C VAL A 265 5.85 -20.17 14.35
N ALA A 266 6.67 -19.90 15.37
CA ALA A 266 6.28 -19.19 16.57
C ALA A 266 5.79 -17.77 16.25
N SER A 267 4.59 -17.44 16.70
CA SER A 267 4.10 -16.07 16.78
C SER A 267 4.89 -15.32 17.86
N VAL A 268 5.56 -14.22 17.48
CA VAL A 268 6.09 -13.26 18.47
C VAL A 268 4.88 -12.57 19.13
N ARG A 269 4.71 -12.77 20.44
CA ARG A 269 3.74 -11.99 21.23
C ARG A 269 4.36 -10.62 21.49
N ILE A 270 3.87 -9.61 20.79
CA ILE A 270 4.03 -8.20 21.15
C ILE A 270 2.82 -7.82 22.01
N ASP A 271 3.05 -7.09 23.10
CA ASP A 271 2.00 -6.69 24.05
C ASP A 271 0.88 -5.91 23.34
N GLU A 272 -0.37 -6.14 23.73
CA GLU A 272 -1.55 -5.55 23.10
C GLU A 272 -1.59 -4.01 23.28
N ARG A 273 -0.85 -3.49 24.27
CA ARG A 273 -0.60 -2.06 24.48
C ARG A 273 0.41 -1.48 23.48
N GLU A 274 1.49 -2.21 23.20
CA GLU A 274 2.54 -1.82 22.25
C GLU A 274 2.03 -1.78 20.80
N ARG A 275 1.08 -2.66 20.45
CA ARG A 275 0.39 -2.63 19.15
C ARG A 275 -0.43 -1.34 18.94
N LYS A 276 -1.07 -0.84 20.00
CA LYS A 276 -1.92 0.36 19.94
C LYS A 276 -1.11 1.65 19.80
N GLU A 277 0.04 1.76 20.48
CA GLU A 277 0.88 2.96 20.40
C GLU A 277 1.54 3.14 19.03
N GLY A 278 2.11 2.07 18.44
CA GLY A 278 2.65 2.12 17.07
C GLY A 278 1.57 2.36 16.01
N PHE A 279 0.36 1.84 16.25
CA PHE A 279 -0.81 2.12 15.40
C PHE A 279 -1.25 3.59 15.47
N HIS A 280 -1.25 4.23 16.64
CA HIS A 280 -1.57 5.66 16.75
C HIS A 280 -0.60 6.55 15.96
N GLU A 281 0.68 6.18 15.87
CA GLU A 281 1.66 6.91 15.05
C GLU A 281 1.45 6.68 13.55
N PHE A 282 1.15 5.44 13.14
CA PHE A 282 0.73 5.08 11.78
C PHE A 282 -0.54 5.84 11.34
N LEU A 283 -1.55 5.93 12.22
CA LEU A 283 -2.76 6.72 11.97
C LEU A 283 -2.49 8.22 11.87
N LYS A 284 -1.56 8.78 12.67
CA LYS A 284 -1.19 10.20 12.60
C LYS A 284 -0.53 10.59 11.27
N GLY A 285 0.13 9.66 10.57
CA GLY A 285 0.70 9.87 9.23
C GLY A 285 -0.33 9.91 8.09
N ARG A 286 -1.56 9.44 8.33
CA ARG A 286 -2.68 9.46 7.37
C ARG A 286 -3.32 10.85 7.32
N GLY A 287 -2.68 11.79 6.61
CA GLY A 287 -3.23 13.12 6.33
C GLY A 287 -4.64 13.08 5.72
N LYS A 288 -5.46 14.08 6.04
CA LYS A 288 -6.84 14.24 5.54
C LYS A 288 -6.81 14.63 4.05
N ASP A 289 -7.13 13.68 3.16
CA ASP A 289 -7.40 14.00 1.76
C ASP A 289 -8.74 14.74 1.60
N LYS A 290 -8.75 15.78 0.76
CA LYS A 290 -9.84 16.77 0.64
C LYS A 290 -11.02 16.36 -0.23
N ASN A 291 -11.13 15.11 -0.69
CA ASN A 291 -12.23 14.67 -1.56
C ASN A 291 -12.84 13.32 -1.07
N GLY A 292 -13.96 13.36 -0.35
CA GLY A 292 -14.74 12.17 0.07
C GLY A 292 -14.21 11.47 1.33
N PRO A 293 -15.03 10.68 2.07
CA PRO A 293 -14.78 10.42 3.49
C PRO A 293 -13.72 9.35 3.71
N VAL A 294 -12.44 9.73 3.66
CA VAL A 294 -11.36 9.01 4.33
C VAL A 294 -11.03 9.77 5.61
N LYS A 295 -11.84 9.55 6.65
CA LYS A 295 -11.49 9.90 8.02
C LYS A 295 -11.29 8.60 8.79
N GLN A 296 -10.06 8.11 8.84
CA GLN A 296 -9.68 7.16 9.88
C GLN A 296 -9.11 7.93 11.09
N ILE A 297 -10.05 8.56 11.80
CA ILE A 297 -10.25 8.55 13.26
C ILE A 297 -9.03 8.88 14.14
N GLU A 298 -9.03 10.13 14.64
CA GLU A 298 -8.66 10.45 16.02
C GLU A 298 -9.53 9.65 17.00
N MET A 299 -8.91 8.81 17.82
CA MET A 299 -9.32 8.41 19.18
C MET A 299 -8.09 7.75 19.82
N MET A 300 -7.62 8.00 21.04
CA MET A 300 -8.06 8.86 22.14
C MET A 300 -6.88 9.06 23.10
N ASN A 301 -6.76 10.27 23.67
CA ASN A 301 -6.29 10.45 25.03
C ASN A 301 -7.37 9.84 25.95
N VAL A 302 -7.12 8.66 26.52
CA VAL A 302 -7.41 8.24 27.91
C VAL A 302 -6.37 7.19 28.28
#